data_AF-A0A379B3H9-F1
#
_entry.id   AF-A0A379B3H9-F1
#
_cell.length_a   1.000
_cell.length_b   1.000
_cell.length_c   1.000
_cell.angle_alpha   90.00
_cell.angle_beta   90.00
_cell.angle_gamma   90.00
#
_symmetry.space_group_name_H-M   'P 1'
#
loop_
_entity.id
_entity.type
_entity.pdbx_description
1 polymer ?
#
loop_
_entity_poly.entity_id
_entity_poly.type
_entity_poly.pdbx_seq_one_letter_code
_entity_poly.pdbx_strand_id
1 'polypeptide(L)'
;MNNDKFQEYSKVNFEVEQYIFQAKAILDYICEDFLTNNAFTANDEMINNVLWTASTMLENALEANTKRQKLVGEFIRGDKK
;
A
#
# COMPACT_ATOMS: atom_id res chain seq x y z
N MET A 1 -27.95 -4.45 0.63
CA MET A 1 -26.51 -4.63 0.37
C MET A 1 -26.15 -6.08 0.70
N ASN A 2 -25.56 -6.85 -0.22
CA ASN A 2 -25.15 -8.22 0.09
C ASN A 2 -23.96 -8.16 1.07
N ASN A 3 -24.13 -8.72 2.27
CA ASN A 3 -23.17 -8.59 3.38
C ASN A 3 -21.74 -8.95 2.95
N ASP A 4 -21.61 -9.98 2.11
CA ASP A 4 -20.33 -10.50 1.63
C ASP A 4 -19.52 -9.49 0.81
N LYS A 5 -20.17 -8.70 -0.05
CA LYS A 5 -19.47 -7.71 -0.88
C LYS A 5 -18.94 -6.54 -0.05
N PHE A 6 -19.68 -6.13 0.98
CA PHE A 6 -19.25 -5.08 1.88
C PHE A 6 -18.07 -5.52 2.76
N GLN A 7 -18.09 -6.78 3.21
CA GLN A 7 -16.96 -7.38 3.93
C GLN A 7 -15.72 -7.47 3.02
N GLU A 8 -15.88 -7.87 1.76
CA GLU A 8 -14.78 -7.90 0.79
C GLU A 8 -14.21 -6.49 0.55
N TYR A 9 -15.07 -5.48 0.36
CA TYR A 9 -14.61 -4.09 0.21
C TYR A 9 -13.82 -3.63 1.42
N SER A 10 -14.32 -3.88 2.64
CA SER A 10 -13.68 -3.45 3.87
C SER A 10 -12.31 -4.11 4.03
N LYS A 11 -12.20 -5.40 3.69
CA LYS A 11 -10.92 -6.12 3.68
C LYS A 11 -9.93 -5.52 2.68
N VAL A 12 -10.35 -5.29 1.43
CA VAL A 12 -9.47 -4.72 0.40
C VAL A 12 -9.07 -3.28 0.75
N ASN A 13 -9.97 -2.50 1.35
CA ASN A 13 -9.63 -1.15 1.81
C ASN A 13 -8.55 -1.19 2.90
N PHE A 14 -8.68 -2.10 3.86
CA PHE A 14 -7.65 -2.31 4.87
C PHE A 14 -6.32 -2.77 4.26
N GLU A 15 -6.32 -3.67 3.28
CA GLU A 15 -5.10 -4.11 2.59
C GLU A 15 -4.37 -2.93 1.90
N VAL A 16 -5.10 -2.04 1.21
CA VAL A 16 -4.52 -0.83 0.59
C VAL A 16 -3.83 0.04 1.65
N GLU A 17 -4.50 0.30 2.77
CA GLU A 17 -3.96 1.12 3.86
C GLU A 17 -2.72 0.49 4.48
N GLN A 18 -2.72 -0.84 4.69
CA GLN A 18 -1.57 -1.56 5.23
C GLN A 18 -0.35 -1.47 4.33
N TYR A 19 -0.51 -1.71 3.02
CA TYR A 19 0.61 -1.63 2.08
C TYR A 19 1.22 -0.22 2.01
N ILE A 20 0.37 0.82 1.98
CA ILE A 20 0.83 2.22 2.00
C ILE A 20 1.57 2.52 3.32
N PHE A 21 1.03 2.08 4.45
CA PHE A 21 1.65 2.29 5.76
C PHE A 21 3.03 1.62 5.85
N GLN A 22 3.14 0.38 5.37
CA GLN A 22 4.41 -0.36 5.34
C GLN A 22 5.45 0.32 4.45
N ALA A 23 5.06 0.71 3.22
CA ALA A 23 5.95 1.44 2.32
C ALA A 23 6.45 2.75 2.94
N LYS A 24 5.53 3.50 3.57
CA LYS A 24 5.88 4.75 4.26
C LYS A 24 6.85 4.50 5.41
N ALA A 25 6.61 3.52 6.26
CA ALA A 25 7.48 3.21 7.40
C ALA A 25 8.91 2.86 6.95
N ILE A 26 9.05 2.12 5.85
CA ILE A 26 10.34 1.81 5.25
C ILE A 26 11.05 3.09 4.77
N LEU A 27 10.34 3.95 4.04
CA LEU A 27 10.90 5.21 3.52
C LEU A 27 11.26 6.18 4.66
N ASP A 28 10.41 6.29 5.68
CA ASP A 28 10.67 7.11 6.87
C ASP A 28 11.97 6.66 7.56
N TYR A 29 12.18 5.35 7.71
CA TYR A 29 13.38 4.81 8.31
C TYR A 29 14.65 5.17 7.52
N ILE A 30 14.62 4.99 6.20
CA ILE A 30 15.76 5.37 5.33
C ILE A 30 16.03 6.87 5.38
N CYS A 31 14.96 7.69 5.34
CA CYS A 31 15.09 9.14 5.42
C CYS A 31 15.68 9.57 6.76
N GLU A 32 15.23 8.99 7.88
CA GLU A 32 15.75 9.29 9.22
C GLU A 32 17.23 8.90 9.35
N ASP A 33 17.63 7.74 8.81
CA ASP A 33 19.03 7.31 8.78
C ASP A 33 19.92 8.33 8.06
N PHE A 34 19.48 8.80 6.88
CA PHE A 34 20.20 9.82 6.13
C PHE A 34 20.24 11.17 6.84
N LEU A 35 19.10 11.63 7.38
CA LEU A 35 19.01 12.93 8.06
C LEU A 35 19.86 12.96 9.33
N THR A 36 19.93 11.85 10.07
CA THR A 36 20.71 11.73 11.30
C THR A 36 22.21 11.66 11.02
N ASN A 37 22.61 10.92 9.98
CA ASN A 37 24.03 10.62 9.74
C ASN A 37 24.66 11.44 8.60
N ASN A 38 23.88 12.23 7.86
CA ASN A 38 24.26 12.90 6.60
C ASN A 38 24.76 11.96 5.49
N ALA A 39 24.50 10.66 5.65
CA ALA A 39 24.79 9.59 4.72
C ALA A 39 23.96 8.37 5.13
N PHE A 40 23.78 7.41 4.21
CA PHE A 40 23.23 6.12 4.60
C PHE A 40 24.26 5.33 5.41
N THR A 41 23.84 4.75 6.53
CA THR A 41 24.69 3.87 7.35
C THR A 41 24.82 2.47 6.75
N ALA A 42 23.81 2.06 6.00
CA ALA A 42 23.81 0.81 5.25
C ALA A 42 24.53 0.97 3.90
N ASN A 43 25.01 -0.14 3.34
CA ASN A 43 25.61 -0.16 2.01
C ASN A 43 24.55 -0.03 0.89
N ASP A 44 25.00 0.24 -0.33
CA ASP A 44 24.13 0.47 -1.50
C ASP A 44 23.20 -0.72 -1.79
N GLU A 45 23.66 -1.96 -1.60
CA GLU A 45 22.85 -3.16 -1.81
C GLU A 45 21.68 -3.21 -0.84
N MET A 46 21.91 -2.93 0.44
CA MET A 46 20.88 -2.86 1.46
C MET A 46 19.89 -1.73 1.17
N ILE A 47 20.37 -0.54 0.81
CA ILE A 47 19.50 0.58 0.44
C ILE A 47 18.63 0.22 -0.77
N ASN A 48 19.22 -0.38 -1.81
CA ASN A 48 18.47 -0.82 -2.99
C ASN A 48 17.41 -1.86 -2.64
N ASN A 49 17.72 -2.85 -1.80
CA ASN A 49 16.76 -3.88 -1.39
C ASN A 49 15.60 -3.30 -0.59
N VAL A 50 15.87 -2.34 0.28
CA VAL A 50 14.85 -1.69 1.10
C VAL A 50 13.96 -0.77 0.24
N LEU A 51 14.54 -0.01 -0.69
CA LEU A 51 13.79 0.79 -1.66
C LEU A 51 12.95 -0.09 -2.60
N TRP A 52 13.49 -1.21 -3.06
CA TRP A 52 12.77 -2.19 -3.85
C TRP A 52 11.57 -2.74 -3.07
N THR A 53 11.76 -3.10 -1.79
CA THR A 53 10.68 -3.57 -0.91
C THR A 53 9.58 -2.51 -0.78
N ALA A 54 9.93 -1.24 -0.56
CA ALA A 54 8.96 -0.15 -0.51
C ALA A 54 8.20 0.00 -1.83
N SER A 55 8.90 -0.10 -2.97
CA SER A 55 8.28 -0.08 -4.30
C SER A 55 7.27 -1.22 -4.49
N THR A 56 7.63 -2.44 -4.11
CA THR A 56 6.73 -3.60 -4.17
C THR A 56 5.49 -3.42 -3.30
N MET A 57 5.62 -2.83 -2.10
CA MET A 57 4.46 -2.50 -1.27
C MET A 57 3.55 -1.48 -1.95
N LEU A 58 4.11 -0.46 -2.62
CA LEU A 58 3.31 0.51 -3.37
C LEU A 58 2.62 -0.12 -4.59
N GLU A 59 3.28 -1.04 -5.30
CA GLU A 59 2.69 -1.82 -6.39
C GLU A 59 1.49 -2.65 -5.88
N ASN A 60 1.66 -3.36 -4.76
CA ASN A 60 0.57 -4.10 -4.12
C ASN A 60 -0.59 -3.18 -3.70
N ALA A 61 -0.29 -1.98 -3.19
CA ALA A 61 -1.31 -0.98 -2.87
C ALA A 61 -2.09 -0.53 -4.13
N LEU A 62 -1.41 -0.34 -5.26
CA LEU A 62 -2.05 0.03 -6.53
C LEU A 62 -2.97 -1.07 -7.06
N GLU A 63 -2.53 -2.32 -6.99
CA GLU A 63 -3.34 -3.47 -7.38
C GLU A 63 -4.59 -3.63 -6.49
N ALA A 64 -4.40 -3.57 -5.17
CA ALA A 64 -5.48 -3.61 -4.20
C ALA A 64 -6.46 -2.43 -4.39
N ASN A 65 -5.95 -1.24 -4.68
CA ASN A 65 -6.78 -0.06 -4.94
C ASN A 65 -7.59 -0.22 -6.25
N THR A 66 -7.01 -0.84 -7.28
CA THR A 66 -7.73 -1.18 -8.51
C THR A 66 -8.88 -2.15 -8.23
N LYS A 67 -8.65 -3.16 -7.38
CA LYS A 67 -9.71 -4.07 -6.92
C LYS A 67 -10.79 -3.32 -6.14
N ARG A 68 -10.39 -2.44 -5.21
CA ARG A 68 -11.30 -1.59 -4.42
C ARG A 68 -12.20 -0.75 -5.30
N GLN A 69 -11.65 -0.10 -6.34
CA GLN A 69 -12.42 0.71 -7.29
C GLN A 69 -13.44 -0.12 -8.07
N LYS A 70 -13.10 -1.35 -8.47
CA LYS A 70 -14.04 -2.27 -9.13
C LYS A 70 -15.23 -2.59 -8.22
N LEU A 71 -14.98 -2.91 -6.95
CA LEU A 71 -16.02 -3.19 -5.96
C LEU A 71 -16.96 -1.97 -5.76
N VAL A 72 -16.40 -0.75 -5.68
CA VAL A 72 -17.20 0.48 -5.63
C VAL A 72 -18.09 0.62 -6.87
N GLY A 73 -17.53 0.39 -8.06
CA GLY A 73 -18.29 0.44 -9.31
C GLY A 73 -19.41 -0.62 -9.39
N GLU A 74 -19.27 -1.76 -8.71
CA GLU A 74 -20.33 -2.75 -8.58
C GLU A 74 -21.43 -2.33 -7.61
N PHE A 75 -21.10 -1.66 -6.51
CA PHE A 75 -22.11 -1.09 -5.60
C PHE A 75 -22.98 -0.06 -6.34
N ILE A 76 -22.34 0.91 -7.01
CA ILE A 76 -23.05 1.97 -7.75
C ILE A 76 -23.95 1.39 -8.85
N ARG A 77 -23.54 0.30 -9.52
CA ARG A 77 -24.34 -0.35 -10.56
C ARG A 77 -25.43 -1.27 -10.00
N GLY A 78 -25.17 -1.92 -8.86
CA GLY A 78 -26.12 -2.79 -8.17
C GLY A 78 -27.29 -2.02 -7.56
N ASP A 79 -27.05 -0.78 -7.11
CA ASP A 79 -28.09 0.09 -6.54
C ASP A 79 -29.03 0.72 -7.60
N LYS A 80 -28.77 0.51 -8.90
CA LYS A 80 -29.59 1.02 -10.02
C LYS A 80 -30.61 0.00 -10.58
N LYS A 81 -30.72 -1.19 -10.00
CA LYS A 81 -31.68 -2.24 -10.38
C LYS A 81 -32.61 -2.54 -9.22
#